data_AF-A0A0V1NDU0-F1
#
_entry.id   AF-A0A0V1NDU0-F1
#
_cell.length_a   1.000
_cell.length_b   1.000
_cell.length_c   1.000
_cell.angle_alpha   90.00
_cell.angle_beta   90.00
_cell.angle_gamma   90.00
#
_symmetry.space_group_name_H-M   'P 1'
#
loop_
_entity.id
_entity.type
_entity.pdbx_description
1 polymer ?
#
loop_
_entity_poly.entity_id
_entity_poly.type
_entity_poly.pdbx_seq_one_letter_code
_entity_poly.pdbx_strand_id
1 'polypeptide(L)'
;MLTLVFALMLLPNFTVSQGPKCKSANGADDANWAILYKGPRQDRGKFLASNAPDNWVDGAEAVTNAAGHSFAVTLNGVIMISTAAGANDGAWIVHSVPGFPKARTGYSWPAAEIAKGHLLICMTIAETQINAIAASLFRAEPFVYYNDIPETKTAGMPDFKKLAEGQIPTTPPFTISRTIKLTGADAVPVHIYSKSAKSRYEFYKKVILKKLKKTIKVWSRRDNKLKGDCRIIERNIRLIKSPVEIAGHPTNIEADESNWIVSEPGNIFCFMDKPYAKSQATEPALAICIDKDTIFARFNAIAAQILADNIFTFDYPQLQRNAGTLLPTVEVVHQRDANFKFGVCVKNFLGVTAMKIVVGDNT
;
A
#
# COMPACT_ATOMS: atom_id res chain seq x y z
N MET A 1 -13.20 5.98 28.49
CA MET A 1 -13.26 6.64 27.16
C MET A 1 -12.92 5.60 26.11
N LEU A 2 -13.78 5.40 25.11
CA LEU A 2 -13.55 4.42 24.06
C LEU A 2 -12.78 5.09 22.92
N THR A 3 -11.48 4.85 22.82
CA THR A 3 -10.65 5.41 21.75
C THR A 3 -10.97 4.70 20.43
N LEU A 4 -11.98 5.20 19.70
CA LEU A 4 -12.27 4.73 18.35
C LEU A 4 -11.11 5.11 17.41
N VAL A 5 -10.19 4.18 17.21
CA VAL A 5 -9.18 4.25 16.15
C VAL A 5 -9.88 3.96 14.82
N PHE A 6 -10.61 4.94 14.30
CA PHE A 6 -11.20 4.92 12.96
C PHE A 6 -10.10 5.14 11.91
N ALA A 7 -9.24 4.13 11.74
CA ALA A 7 -8.17 4.18 10.75
C ALA A 7 -8.74 4.12 9.33
N LEU A 8 -8.60 5.22 8.59
CA LEU A 8 -8.50 5.28 7.12
C LEU A 8 -9.55 4.46 6.34
N MET A 9 -10.74 5.03 6.14
CA MET A 9 -11.44 4.94 4.83
C MET A 9 -12.50 6.05 4.62
N LEU A 10 -12.17 7.27 5.08
CA LEU A 10 -13.19 8.28 5.35
C LEU A 10 -13.34 9.40 4.31
N LEU A 11 -12.41 9.68 3.39
CA LEU A 11 -12.48 10.94 2.60
C LEU A 11 -12.37 10.82 1.06
N PRO A 12 -13.13 9.96 0.35
CA PRO A 12 -13.37 10.16 -1.07
C PRO A 12 -14.23 11.44 -1.23
N ASN A 13 -13.56 12.54 -1.57
CA ASN A 13 -14.19 13.67 -2.23
C ASN A 13 -14.11 13.40 -3.74
N PHE A 14 -15.24 13.22 -4.40
CA PHE A 14 -15.32 13.07 -5.85
C PHE A 14 -15.64 14.43 -6.46
N THR A 15 -14.83 14.87 -7.43
CA THR A 15 -14.90 16.24 -7.96
C THR A 15 -14.62 16.28 -9.45
N VAL A 16 -14.86 17.42 -10.07
CA VAL A 16 -14.53 17.68 -11.48
C VAL A 16 -13.41 18.73 -11.56
N SER A 17 -12.59 18.68 -12.61
CA SER A 17 -11.48 19.62 -12.84
C SER A 17 -11.27 19.84 -14.35
N GLN A 18 -10.70 20.98 -14.75
CA GLN A 18 -10.37 21.23 -16.16
C GLN A 18 -9.12 20.46 -16.63
N GLY A 19 -8.27 19.98 -15.71
CA GLY A 19 -7.04 19.24 -16.02
C GLY A 19 -6.67 18.24 -14.92
N PRO A 20 -7.46 17.18 -14.70
CA PRO A 20 -7.26 16.22 -13.62
C PRO A 20 -6.11 15.26 -13.94
N LYS A 21 -4.88 15.72 -13.74
CA LYS A 21 -3.67 14.91 -13.93
C LYS A 21 -2.72 15.10 -12.76
N CYS A 22 -1.97 14.04 -12.45
CA CYS A 22 -0.85 14.15 -11.54
C CYS A 22 0.20 15.09 -12.11
N LYS A 23 0.91 15.79 -11.25
CA LYS A 23 1.94 16.75 -11.64
C LYS A 23 3.35 16.33 -11.23
N SER A 24 4.35 16.80 -11.97
CA SER A 24 5.76 16.79 -11.59
C SER A 24 6.01 17.62 -10.32
N ALA A 25 7.19 17.49 -9.69
CA ALA A 25 7.44 17.95 -8.31
C ALA A 25 7.04 19.41 -8.01
N ASN A 26 7.26 20.30 -8.99
CA ASN A 26 6.97 21.74 -8.96
C ASN A 26 5.53 22.12 -9.37
N GLY A 27 4.68 21.15 -9.71
CA GLY A 27 3.31 21.37 -10.16
C GLY A 27 3.13 21.70 -11.65
N ALA A 28 4.21 21.84 -12.43
CA ALA A 28 4.14 22.30 -13.82
C ALA A 28 3.69 21.19 -14.79
N ASP A 29 4.54 20.20 -15.01
CA ASP A 29 4.36 19.18 -16.05
C ASP A 29 3.38 18.09 -15.62
N ASP A 30 2.69 17.49 -16.60
CA ASP A 30 1.87 16.31 -16.37
C ASP A 30 2.76 15.08 -16.07
N ALA A 31 2.32 14.27 -15.11
CA ALA A 31 2.90 12.98 -14.76
C ALA A 31 1.83 11.87 -14.85
N ASN A 32 2.25 10.65 -15.17
CA ASN A 32 1.37 9.49 -15.25
C ASN A 32 1.10 8.92 -13.85
N TRP A 33 2.10 9.01 -12.97
CA TRP A 33 2.01 8.75 -11.54
C TRP A 33 2.98 9.66 -10.79
N ALA A 34 2.64 9.93 -9.53
CA ALA A 34 3.49 10.66 -8.59
C ALA A 34 3.33 10.08 -7.18
N ILE A 35 4.43 10.00 -6.44
CA ILE A 35 4.47 9.51 -5.05
C ILE A 35 5.15 10.59 -4.20
N LEU A 36 4.52 10.91 -3.07
CA LEU A 36 5.06 11.82 -2.05
C LEU A 36 5.13 11.07 -0.72
N TYR A 37 6.34 10.92 -0.19
CA TYR A 37 6.57 10.44 1.17
C TYR A 37 6.95 11.63 2.07
N LYS A 38 6.11 11.94 3.06
CA LYS A 38 6.43 12.91 4.09
C LYS A 38 6.99 12.17 5.31
N GLY A 39 8.22 12.44 5.71
CA GLY A 39 8.81 11.84 6.91
C GLY A 39 8.14 12.33 8.22
N PRO A 40 8.26 11.58 9.33
CA PRO A 40 7.82 12.06 10.65
C PRO A 40 8.59 13.32 11.06
N ARG A 41 7.87 14.34 11.55
CA ARG A 41 8.43 15.66 11.91
C ARG A 41 9.20 16.37 10.78
N GLN A 42 8.90 16.02 9.52
CA GLN A 42 9.35 16.76 8.34
C GLN A 42 8.18 17.49 7.71
N ASP A 43 8.34 18.78 7.41
CA ASP A 43 7.33 19.57 6.71
C ASP A 43 7.46 19.44 5.18
N ARG A 44 8.69 19.26 4.69
CA ARG A 44 9.01 18.99 3.29
C ARG A 44 9.05 17.48 3.06
N GLY A 45 8.31 17.00 2.06
CA GLY A 45 8.31 15.58 1.69
C GLY A 45 9.32 15.26 0.59
N LYS A 46 9.60 13.97 0.42
CA LYS A 46 10.39 13.40 -0.67
C LYS A 46 9.46 12.90 -1.78
N PHE A 47 9.81 13.18 -3.02
CA PHE A 47 8.94 13.03 -4.18
C PHE A 47 9.57 12.13 -5.25
N LEU A 48 8.73 11.39 -5.97
CA LEU A 48 9.10 10.48 -7.06
C LEU A 48 7.97 10.51 -8.10
N ALA A 49 8.28 10.68 -9.39
CA ALA A 49 7.25 10.73 -10.44
C ALA A 49 7.70 10.10 -11.75
N SER A 50 6.73 9.82 -12.63
CA SER A 50 7.00 9.14 -13.91
C SER A 50 7.97 9.87 -14.84
N ASN A 51 8.09 11.21 -14.73
CA ASN A 51 9.02 12.02 -15.52
C ASN A 51 10.44 12.10 -14.91
N ALA A 52 10.62 11.70 -13.65
CA ALA A 52 11.90 11.60 -12.96
C ALA A 52 11.89 10.37 -12.02
N PRO A 53 11.82 9.14 -12.56
CA PRO A 53 11.56 7.94 -11.77
C PRO A 53 12.81 7.39 -11.06
N ASP A 54 13.98 7.95 -11.34
CA ASP A 54 15.26 7.37 -10.92
C ASP A 54 15.65 7.73 -9.50
N ASN A 55 15.27 8.88 -8.95
CA ASN A 55 15.69 9.28 -7.60
C ASN A 55 14.56 9.97 -6.84
N TRP A 56 14.56 9.78 -5.52
CA TRP A 56 13.80 10.63 -4.62
C TRP A 56 14.37 12.04 -4.68
N VAL A 57 13.58 12.99 -5.17
CA VAL A 57 13.89 14.43 -5.11
C VAL A 57 13.20 15.06 -3.91
N ASP A 58 13.65 16.22 -3.47
CA ASP A 58 12.86 17.02 -2.54
C ASP A 58 11.59 17.52 -3.23
N GLY A 59 10.44 17.38 -2.57
CA GLY A 59 9.22 18.07 -2.99
C GLY A 59 9.47 19.57 -3.03
N ALA A 60 8.83 20.31 -3.93
CA ALA A 60 9.19 21.70 -4.20
C ALA A 60 9.00 22.63 -2.98
N GLU A 61 7.97 22.38 -2.17
CA GLU A 61 7.59 23.18 -1.00
C GLU A 61 7.20 22.29 0.19
N ALA A 62 7.00 22.91 1.37
CA ALA A 62 6.43 22.22 2.53
C ALA A 62 4.98 21.78 2.26
N VAL A 63 4.55 20.63 2.78
CA VAL A 63 3.17 20.13 2.61
C VAL A 63 2.11 20.99 3.33
N THR A 64 2.53 21.92 4.17
CA THR A 64 1.64 22.92 4.79
C THR A 64 1.37 24.10 3.86
N ASN A 65 2.18 24.29 2.81
CA ASN A 65 2.05 25.35 1.82
C ASN A 65 1.31 24.83 0.58
N ALA A 66 0.08 25.31 0.34
CA ALA A 66 -0.70 24.92 -0.83
C ALA A 66 -0.09 25.43 -2.16
N ALA A 67 0.77 26.45 -2.13
CA ALA A 67 1.44 26.94 -3.32
C ALA A 67 2.70 26.09 -3.62
N GLY A 68 2.89 25.75 -4.90
CA GLY A 68 4.19 25.30 -5.42
C GLY A 68 4.47 23.80 -5.41
N HIS A 69 3.62 22.93 -4.85
CA HIS A 69 3.85 21.47 -4.90
C HIS A 69 2.77 20.67 -5.65
N SER A 70 3.20 19.61 -6.33
CA SER A 70 2.41 18.73 -7.19
C SER A 70 1.02 18.36 -6.66
N PHE A 71 0.95 17.80 -5.45
CA PHE A 71 -0.31 17.33 -4.87
C PHE A 71 -1.31 18.45 -4.60
N ALA A 72 -0.91 19.70 -4.37
CA ALA A 72 -1.87 20.79 -4.18
C ALA A 72 -2.48 21.27 -5.51
N VAL A 73 -1.70 21.25 -6.60
CA VAL A 73 -2.18 21.55 -7.95
C VAL A 73 -3.17 20.50 -8.44
N THR A 74 -2.93 19.21 -8.16
CA THR A 74 -3.86 18.14 -8.56
C THR A 74 -5.07 18.02 -7.63
N LEU A 75 -4.94 18.18 -6.31
CA LEU A 75 -5.96 17.74 -5.32
C LEU A 75 -7.08 18.76 -5.07
N ASN A 76 -8.06 18.79 -5.97
CA ASN A 76 -9.41 19.28 -5.66
C ASN A 76 -10.30 18.19 -5.03
N GLY A 77 -9.88 16.92 -5.11
CA GLY A 77 -10.54 15.77 -4.51
C GLY A 77 -9.65 14.52 -4.53
N VAL A 78 -10.25 13.37 -4.23
CA VAL A 78 -9.62 12.04 -4.24
C VAL A 78 -9.80 11.34 -5.58
N ILE A 79 -10.97 11.44 -6.22
CA ILE A 79 -11.13 11.13 -7.65
C ILE A 79 -11.58 12.42 -8.36
N MET A 80 -10.93 12.71 -9.47
CA MET A 80 -11.19 13.87 -10.31
C MET A 80 -11.35 13.47 -11.76
N ILE A 81 -12.32 14.07 -12.44
CA ILE A 81 -12.63 13.82 -13.85
C ILE A 81 -12.63 15.11 -14.66
N SER A 82 -12.41 15.00 -15.96
CA SER A 82 -12.26 16.19 -16.79
C SER A 82 -13.61 16.81 -17.13
N THR A 83 -13.74 18.13 -16.91
CA THR A 83 -14.88 18.91 -17.41
C THR A 83 -14.77 19.24 -18.90
N ALA A 84 -13.60 19.04 -19.53
CA ALA A 84 -13.40 19.37 -20.93
C ALA A 84 -14.21 18.43 -21.85
N ALA A 85 -14.85 18.99 -22.87
CA ALA A 85 -15.67 18.24 -23.82
C ALA A 85 -14.80 17.23 -24.60
N GLY A 86 -15.22 15.96 -24.62
CA GLY A 86 -14.49 14.88 -25.29
C GLY A 86 -13.21 14.42 -24.58
N ALA A 87 -12.82 15.02 -23.46
CA ALA A 87 -11.67 14.56 -22.68
C ALA A 87 -11.99 13.25 -21.94
N ASN A 88 -10.99 12.37 -21.89
CA ASN A 88 -11.02 11.09 -21.18
C ASN A 88 -9.99 11.06 -20.03
N ASP A 89 -9.63 12.23 -19.50
CA ASP A 89 -8.63 12.39 -18.44
C ASP A 89 -9.26 12.36 -17.05
N GLY A 90 -8.58 11.71 -16.11
CA GLY A 90 -8.91 11.73 -14.69
C GLY A 90 -7.68 11.50 -13.81
N ALA A 91 -7.81 11.83 -12.53
CA ALA A 91 -6.78 11.57 -11.53
C ALA A 91 -7.39 10.89 -10.30
N TRP A 92 -6.69 9.90 -9.77
CA TRP A 92 -7.02 9.23 -8.53
C TRP A 92 -5.86 9.33 -7.55
N ILE A 93 -6.13 9.89 -6.37
CA ILE A 93 -5.17 10.04 -5.29
C ILE A 93 -5.53 9.07 -4.16
N VAL A 94 -4.54 8.42 -3.56
CA VAL A 94 -4.66 7.71 -2.28
C VAL A 94 -3.58 8.15 -1.32
N HIS A 95 -3.89 8.16 -0.03
CA HIS A 95 -2.99 8.65 1.01
C HIS A 95 -3.23 8.00 2.36
N SER A 96 -2.23 8.03 3.23
CA SER A 96 -2.38 7.64 4.64
C SER A 96 -2.76 8.79 5.60
N VAL A 97 -2.99 10.01 5.09
CA VAL A 97 -3.29 11.20 5.92
C VAL A 97 -4.77 11.21 6.38
N PRO A 98 -5.09 11.09 7.68
CA PRO A 98 -6.45 11.27 8.20
C PRO A 98 -6.94 12.72 8.03
N GLY A 99 -8.22 12.93 7.72
CA GLY A 99 -8.80 14.29 7.65
C GLY A 99 -8.47 15.10 6.39
N PHE A 100 -7.73 14.52 5.44
CA PHE A 100 -7.25 15.16 4.21
C PHE A 100 -7.91 14.54 2.96
N PRO A 101 -8.14 15.32 1.87
CA PRO A 101 -8.44 16.75 1.94
C PRO A 101 -9.69 16.98 2.79
N LYS A 102 -9.74 18.13 3.46
CA LYS A 102 -10.96 18.59 4.11
C LYS A 102 -11.97 19.01 3.04
N ALA A 103 -13.15 18.41 3.08
CA ALA A 103 -14.18 18.59 2.06
C ALA A 103 -14.55 20.07 1.86
N ARG A 104 -14.67 20.50 0.60
CA ARG A 104 -15.00 21.88 0.15
C ARG A 104 -14.06 23.01 0.62
N THR A 105 -12.95 22.72 1.30
CA THR A 105 -11.98 23.76 1.74
C THR A 105 -10.68 23.75 0.94
N GLY A 106 -10.58 22.95 -0.12
CA GLY A 106 -9.36 22.80 -0.91
C GLY A 106 -8.22 22.11 -0.15
N TYR A 107 -6.99 22.34 -0.62
CA TYR A 107 -5.79 21.79 -0.03
C TYR A 107 -5.51 22.39 1.37
N SER A 108 -5.48 21.55 2.39
CA SER A 108 -5.14 21.94 3.77
C SER A 108 -4.57 20.74 4.52
N TRP A 109 -3.30 20.80 4.92
CA TRP A 109 -2.64 19.72 5.67
C TRP A 109 -3.03 19.74 7.15
N PRO A 110 -3.46 18.61 7.75
CA PRO A 110 -3.79 18.56 9.17
C PRO A 110 -2.55 18.70 10.06
N ALA A 111 -2.54 19.70 10.96
CA ALA A 111 -1.40 19.99 11.83
C ALA A 111 -0.96 18.79 12.72
N ALA A 112 -1.92 17.97 13.18
CA ALA A 112 -1.64 16.75 13.96
C ALA A 112 -0.81 15.69 13.20
N GLU A 113 -0.84 15.74 11.86
CA GLU A 113 -0.20 14.77 10.97
C GLU A 113 1.17 15.26 10.48
N ILE A 114 1.64 16.44 10.93
CA ILE A 114 3.02 16.91 10.73
C ILE A 114 4.01 16.02 11.50
N ALA A 115 3.67 15.61 12.73
CA ALA A 115 4.55 14.81 13.57
C ALA A 115 4.80 13.37 13.07
N LYS A 116 4.06 12.93 12.03
CA LYS A 116 3.98 11.54 11.57
C LYS A 116 4.46 11.37 10.12
N GLY A 117 4.80 10.13 9.78
CA GLY A 117 5.15 9.70 8.44
C GLY A 117 3.90 9.40 7.61
N HIS A 118 3.85 9.91 6.36
CA HIS A 118 2.73 9.70 5.46
C HIS A 118 3.17 9.41 4.04
N LEU A 119 2.38 8.60 3.34
CA LEU A 119 2.57 8.29 1.93
C LEU A 119 1.33 8.73 1.15
N LEU A 120 1.54 9.41 0.03
CA LEU A 120 0.53 9.81 -0.93
C LEU A 120 0.93 9.32 -2.31
N ILE A 121 -0.03 8.86 -3.09
CA ILE A 121 0.14 8.39 -4.46
C ILE A 121 -0.94 9.05 -5.31
N CYS A 122 -0.53 9.68 -6.39
CA CYS A 122 -1.40 10.14 -7.46
C CYS A 122 -1.21 9.24 -8.68
N MET A 123 -2.32 8.89 -9.33
CA MET A 123 -2.39 8.11 -10.56
C MET A 123 -3.25 8.83 -11.60
N THR A 124 -2.69 9.12 -12.77
CA THR A 124 -3.45 9.66 -13.90
C THR A 124 -4.09 8.50 -14.67
N ILE A 125 -5.42 8.52 -14.76
CA ILE A 125 -6.28 7.43 -15.19
C ILE A 125 -7.20 7.92 -16.32
N ALA A 126 -7.78 6.97 -17.06
CA ALA A 126 -8.82 7.30 -18.03
C ALA A 126 -10.20 7.39 -17.36
N GLU A 127 -11.05 8.32 -17.79
CA GLU A 127 -12.43 8.46 -17.30
C GLU A 127 -13.23 7.15 -17.45
N THR A 128 -13.00 6.43 -18.56
CA THR A 128 -13.61 5.11 -18.81
C THR A 128 -13.27 4.04 -17.76
N GLN A 129 -12.22 4.21 -16.97
CA GLN A 129 -11.79 3.24 -15.95
C GLN A 129 -12.42 3.53 -14.57
N ILE A 130 -13.14 4.64 -14.41
CA ILE A 130 -13.70 5.07 -13.12
C ILE A 130 -14.75 4.10 -12.60
N ASN A 131 -15.59 3.51 -13.45
CA ASN A 131 -16.55 2.49 -12.99
C ASN A 131 -15.83 1.23 -12.44
N ALA A 132 -14.64 0.89 -12.95
CA ALA A 132 -13.85 -0.22 -12.42
C ALA A 132 -13.22 0.11 -11.05
N ILE A 133 -12.77 1.35 -10.86
CA ILE A 133 -12.30 1.87 -9.56
C ILE A 133 -13.48 1.92 -8.57
N ALA A 134 -14.62 2.44 -8.99
CA ALA A 134 -15.84 2.51 -8.19
C ALA A 134 -16.35 1.15 -7.76
N ALA A 135 -16.29 0.11 -8.61
CA ALA A 135 -16.62 -1.26 -8.24
C ALA A 135 -15.71 -1.82 -7.13
N SER A 136 -14.43 -1.43 -7.11
CA SER A 136 -13.49 -1.77 -6.03
C SER A 136 -13.77 -0.97 -4.77
N LEU A 137 -13.95 0.35 -4.88
CA LEU A 137 -14.30 1.22 -3.76
C LEU A 137 -15.64 0.81 -3.12
N PHE A 138 -16.70 0.59 -3.89
CA PHE A 138 -17.97 0.05 -3.39
C PHE A 138 -17.78 -1.23 -2.56
N ARG A 139 -16.86 -2.12 -2.95
CA ARG A 139 -16.56 -3.32 -2.17
C ARG A 139 -15.77 -3.02 -0.89
N ALA A 140 -14.99 -1.93 -0.85
CA ALA A 140 -14.27 -1.44 0.31
C ALA A 140 -15.14 -0.57 1.24
N GLU A 141 -16.41 -0.31 0.95
CA GLU A 141 -17.33 0.40 1.87
C GLU A 141 -16.80 1.77 2.41
N PRO A 142 -16.14 2.63 1.59
CA PRO A 142 -15.67 3.94 2.05
C PRO A 142 -16.84 4.91 2.22
N PHE A 143 -16.68 5.89 3.11
CA PHE A 143 -17.69 6.91 3.33
C PHE A 143 -17.45 8.12 2.41
N VAL A 144 -18.34 8.39 1.46
CA VAL A 144 -18.22 9.52 0.51
C VAL A 144 -18.74 10.81 1.17
N TYR A 145 -17.90 11.82 1.35
CA TYR A 145 -18.29 13.10 1.98
C TYR A 145 -18.89 14.11 0.99
N TYR A 146 -18.36 14.14 -0.23
CA TYR A 146 -18.76 15.10 -1.25
C TYR A 146 -18.61 14.46 -2.64
N ASN A 147 -19.61 14.66 -3.48
CA ASN A 147 -19.59 14.26 -4.88
C ASN A 147 -20.09 15.43 -5.74
N ASP A 148 -19.21 15.96 -6.58
CA ASP A 148 -19.47 17.03 -7.55
C ASP A 148 -19.48 16.51 -9.00
N ILE A 149 -19.42 15.17 -9.18
CA ILE A 149 -19.45 14.57 -10.51
C ILE A 149 -20.90 14.57 -11.01
N PRO A 150 -21.21 15.24 -12.14
CA PRO A 150 -22.57 15.33 -12.66
C PRO A 150 -23.05 13.99 -13.21
N GLU A 151 -24.35 13.70 -13.07
CA GLU A 151 -24.94 12.42 -13.46
C GLU A 151 -24.65 12.06 -14.94
N THR A 152 -24.61 13.07 -15.81
CA THR A 152 -24.30 12.94 -17.25
C THR A 152 -22.93 12.33 -17.53
N LYS A 153 -21.92 12.61 -16.70
CA LYS A 153 -20.58 12.00 -16.77
C LYS A 153 -20.55 10.57 -16.22
N THR A 154 -21.48 10.23 -15.35
CA THR A 154 -21.64 8.88 -14.77
C THR A 154 -22.69 8.03 -15.49
N ALA A 155 -23.25 8.52 -16.60
CA ALA A 155 -24.18 7.77 -17.43
C ALA A 155 -23.49 6.48 -17.92
N GLY A 156 -24.03 5.32 -17.56
CA GLY A 156 -23.40 4.02 -17.83
C GLY A 156 -22.35 3.57 -16.80
N MET A 157 -22.18 4.25 -15.67
CA MET A 157 -21.31 3.84 -14.55
C MET A 157 -22.12 3.30 -13.35
N PRO A 158 -22.70 2.08 -13.43
CA PRO A 158 -23.63 1.57 -12.42
C PRO A 158 -22.99 1.30 -11.05
N ASP A 159 -21.68 1.02 -10.99
CA ASP A 159 -20.99 0.82 -9.71
C ASP A 159 -20.56 2.16 -9.08
N PHE A 160 -20.32 3.20 -9.90
CA PHE A 160 -20.19 4.57 -9.39
C PHE A 160 -21.50 5.06 -8.77
N LYS A 161 -22.65 4.82 -9.42
CA LYS A 161 -23.96 5.19 -8.87
C LYS A 161 -24.21 4.57 -7.48
N LYS A 162 -23.98 3.26 -7.32
CA LYS A 162 -24.10 2.58 -6.01
C LYS A 162 -23.19 3.19 -4.94
N LEU A 163 -21.95 3.54 -5.31
CA LEU A 163 -20.97 4.14 -4.42
C LEU A 163 -21.36 5.57 -4.00
N ALA A 164 -21.83 6.39 -4.95
CA ALA A 164 -22.29 7.75 -4.69
C ALA A 164 -23.58 7.80 -3.84
N GLU A 165 -24.47 6.82 -4.01
CA GLU A 165 -25.67 6.62 -3.18
C GLU A 165 -25.38 6.02 -1.79
N GLY A 166 -24.12 5.70 -1.47
CA GLY A 166 -23.74 5.10 -0.19
C GLY A 166 -24.28 3.68 0.02
N GLN A 167 -24.62 2.97 -1.05
CA GLN A 167 -25.05 1.57 -0.96
C GLN A 167 -23.91 0.70 -0.42
N ILE A 168 -24.26 -0.36 0.31
CA ILE A 168 -23.29 -1.35 0.82
C ILE A 168 -23.43 -2.70 0.10
N PRO A 169 -22.33 -3.44 -0.12
CA PRO A 169 -22.36 -4.78 -0.68
C PRO A 169 -23.11 -5.76 0.24
N THR A 170 -24.34 -6.12 -0.15
CA THR A 170 -25.16 -7.11 0.56
C THR A 170 -24.83 -8.54 0.14
N THR A 171 -24.50 -8.76 -1.13
CA THR A 171 -24.30 -10.10 -1.72
C THR A 171 -22.82 -10.47 -1.93
N PRO A 172 -22.49 -11.79 -1.85
CA PRO A 172 -21.20 -12.32 -2.31
C PRO A 172 -20.98 -12.08 -3.81
N PRO A 173 -19.72 -12.06 -4.30
CA PRO A 173 -18.49 -12.28 -3.54
C PRO A 173 -18.06 -11.04 -2.73
N PHE A 174 -17.75 -11.21 -1.44
CA PHE A 174 -17.32 -10.13 -0.55
C PHE A 174 -15.88 -9.64 -0.76
N THR A 175 -15.23 -10.07 -1.84
CA THR A 175 -13.93 -9.57 -2.30
C THR A 175 -13.98 -9.33 -3.80
N ILE A 176 -13.27 -8.31 -4.27
CA ILE A 176 -13.13 -8.01 -5.70
C ILE A 176 -11.66 -7.76 -6.02
N SER A 177 -11.32 -8.00 -7.28
CA SER A 177 -10.04 -7.65 -7.86
C SER A 177 -10.30 -7.07 -9.25
N ARG A 178 -9.74 -5.90 -9.51
CA ARG A 178 -9.79 -5.21 -10.81
C ARG A 178 -8.38 -4.82 -11.21
N THR A 179 -8.15 -4.65 -12.50
CA THR A 179 -6.92 -4.08 -13.04
C THR A 179 -7.31 -2.87 -13.87
N ILE A 180 -6.65 -1.76 -13.64
CA ILE A 180 -6.67 -0.56 -14.49
C ILE A 180 -5.28 -0.35 -15.08
N LYS A 181 -5.15 0.54 -16.06
CA LYS A 181 -3.89 1.02 -16.59
C LYS A 181 -3.80 2.53 -16.44
N LEU A 182 -2.63 3.03 -16.08
CA LEU A 182 -2.37 4.47 -16.08
C LEU A 182 -2.35 5.00 -17.53
N THR A 183 -2.79 6.24 -17.71
CA THR A 183 -2.63 6.96 -18.98
C THR A 183 -1.15 7.28 -19.21
N GLY A 184 -0.65 7.16 -20.43
CA GLY A 184 0.75 7.43 -20.78
C GLY A 184 1.35 6.33 -21.66
N ALA A 185 2.58 6.54 -22.14
CA ALA A 185 3.26 5.62 -23.06
C ALA A 185 3.46 4.22 -22.44
N ASP A 186 3.86 4.14 -21.17
CA ASP A 186 4.13 2.88 -20.46
C ASP A 186 2.88 2.06 -20.12
N ALA A 187 1.68 2.66 -20.18
CA ALA A 187 0.40 2.03 -19.85
C ALA A 187 0.40 1.19 -18.53
N VAL A 188 1.08 1.70 -17.50
CA VAL A 188 1.45 0.99 -16.25
C VAL A 188 0.25 0.27 -15.61
N PRO A 189 0.30 -1.06 -15.41
CA PRO A 189 -0.77 -1.81 -14.75
C PRO A 189 -0.90 -1.45 -13.25
N VAL A 190 -2.14 -1.28 -12.81
CA VAL A 190 -2.49 -1.13 -11.39
C VAL A 190 -3.58 -2.11 -11.01
N HIS A 191 -3.26 -3.03 -10.11
CA HIS A 191 -4.20 -3.99 -9.55
C HIS A 191 -4.82 -3.45 -8.27
N ILE A 192 -6.15 -3.40 -8.25
CA ILE A 192 -6.94 -2.96 -7.11
C ILE A 192 -7.54 -4.21 -6.45
N TYR A 193 -7.29 -4.40 -5.17
CA TYR A 193 -7.88 -5.47 -4.36
C TYR A 193 -8.73 -4.86 -3.26
N SER A 194 -9.94 -5.37 -3.06
CA SER A 194 -10.85 -4.83 -2.05
C SER A 194 -11.67 -5.91 -1.37
N LYS A 195 -11.99 -5.71 -0.09
CA LYS A 195 -12.90 -6.57 0.68
C LYS A 195 -13.88 -5.73 1.50
N SER A 196 -15.09 -6.24 1.69
CA SER A 196 -16.04 -5.66 2.63
C SER A 196 -15.82 -6.22 4.04
N ALA A 197 -16.36 -5.53 5.05
CA ALA A 197 -16.35 -5.99 6.45
C ALA A 197 -16.99 -7.39 6.61
N LYS A 198 -17.99 -7.69 5.78
CA LYS A 198 -18.70 -8.99 5.73
C LYS A 198 -17.82 -10.16 5.30
N SER A 199 -16.71 -9.93 4.59
CA SER A 199 -15.80 -11.01 4.17
C SER A 199 -15.16 -11.72 5.37
N ARG A 200 -14.94 -11.00 6.49
CA ARG A 200 -14.16 -11.44 7.66
C ARG A 200 -12.75 -11.97 7.33
N TYR A 201 -12.25 -11.71 6.12
CA TYR A 201 -10.96 -12.21 5.65
C TYR A 201 -9.82 -11.31 6.15
N GLU A 202 -8.77 -11.93 6.67
CA GLU A 202 -7.48 -11.27 6.91
C GLU A 202 -6.92 -10.83 5.55
N PHE A 203 -6.85 -9.52 5.33
CA PHE A 203 -6.63 -8.94 4.00
C PHE A 203 -5.34 -9.41 3.33
N TYR A 204 -4.23 -9.39 4.06
CA TYR A 204 -2.90 -9.68 3.53
C TYR A 204 -2.82 -11.14 3.07
N LYS A 205 -3.03 -12.11 3.96
CA LYS A 205 -2.90 -13.54 3.67
C LYS A 205 -4.04 -14.11 2.83
N LYS A 206 -5.29 -13.72 3.10
CA LYS A 206 -6.47 -14.35 2.48
C LYS A 206 -6.93 -13.65 1.20
N VAL A 207 -6.55 -12.40 0.96
CA VAL A 207 -6.83 -11.67 -0.30
C VAL A 207 -5.54 -11.45 -1.08
N ILE A 208 -4.59 -10.67 -0.56
CA ILE A 208 -3.41 -10.24 -1.32
C ILE A 208 -2.50 -11.40 -1.72
N LEU A 209 -2.01 -12.21 -0.78
CA LEU A 209 -1.15 -13.37 -1.09
C LEU A 209 -1.83 -14.39 -2.01
N LYS A 210 -3.14 -14.60 -1.84
CA LYS A 210 -3.91 -15.50 -2.71
C LYS A 210 -4.00 -15.01 -4.15
N LYS A 211 -4.03 -13.68 -4.36
CA LYS A 211 -4.13 -13.05 -5.68
C LYS A 211 -2.78 -12.85 -6.34
N LEU A 212 -1.80 -12.30 -5.62
CA LEU A 212 -0.44 -12.09 -6.12
C LEU A 212 0.34 -13.40 -6.29
N LYS A 213 0.05 -14.43 -5.48
CA LYS A 213 0.74 -15.73 -5.45
C LYS A 213 2.26 -15.64 -5.24
N LYS A 214 2.74 -14.54 -4.65
CA LYS A 214 4.14 -14.20 -4.38
C LYS A 214 4.38 -14.02 -2.88
N THR A 215 5.65 -14.04 -2.45
CA THR A 215 6.03 -13.59 -1.10
C THR A 215 5.92 -12.07 -1.06
N ILE A 216 5.59 -11.51 0.10
CA ILE A 216 5.55 -10.06 0.29
C ILE A 216 6.38 -9.64 1.50
N LYS A 217 7.01 -8.47 1.39
CA LYS A 217 7.64 -7.75 2.49
C LYS A 217 6.67 -6.67 2.96
N VAL A 218 6.44 -6.54 4.27
CA VAL A 218 5.41 -5.65 4.84
C VAL A 218 6.02 -4.55 5.71
N TRP A 219 5.74 -3.30 5.34
CA TRP A 219 5.91 -2.11 6.18
C TRP A 219 4.53 -1.65 6.67
N SER A 220 4.36 -1.60 7.99
CA SER A 220 3.07 -1.28 8.61
C SER A 220 3.23 -1.20 10.12
N ARG A 221 2.35 -0.44 10.79
CA ARG A 221 2.06 -0.65 12.22
C ARG A 221 1.53 -2.06 12.48
N ARG A 222 1.82 -2.61 13.65
CA ARG A 222 1.51 -4.01 14.00
C ARG A 222 0.87 -4.09 15.39
N ASP A 223 -0.14 -4.95 15.54
CA ASP A 223 -0.72 -5.29 16.85
C ASP A 223 -0.03 -6.50 17.51
N ASN A 224 1.06 -6.99 16.90
CA ASN A 224 1.84 -8.18 17.26
C ASN A 224 1.07 -9.52 17.31
N LYS A 225 -0.21 -9.53 16.93
CA LYS A 225 -1.06 -10.75 16.86
C LYS A 225 -0.94 -11.47 15.53
N LEU A 226 -0.77 -10.73 14.44
CA LEU A 226 -0.36 -11.30 13.16
C LEU A 226 1.16 -11.49 13.12
N LYS A 227 1.61 -12.63 12.60
CA LYS A 227 3.02 -13.05 12.54
C LYS A 227 3.42 -13.32 11.10
N GLY A 228 4.72 -13.20 10.81
CA GLY A 228 5.29 -13.64 9.53
C GLY A 228 4.97 -15.12 9.28
N ASP A 229 4.79 -15.47 8.01
CA ASP A 229 4.51 -16.84 7.56
C ASP A 229 5.61 -17.30 6.61
N CYS A 230 6.15 -18.48 6.86
CA CYS A 230 7.17 -19.16 6.05
C CYS A 230 6.68 -20.51 5.47
N ARG A 231 5.43 -20.90 5.76
CA ARG A 231 4.93 -22.27 5.57
C ARG A 231 4.64 -22.66 4.12
N ILE A 232 4.53 -21.70 3.21
CA ILE A 232 4.16 -21.95 1.82
C ILE A 232 5.27 -21.42 0.90
N ILE A 233 5.91 -22.33 0.16
CA ILE A 233 6.91 -21.99 -0.85
C ILE A 233 6.36 -20.86 -1.74
N GLU A 234 7.17 -19.82 -1.95
CA GLU A 234 6.85 -18.62 -2.72
C GLU A 234 5.64 -17.79 -2.26
N ARG A 235 4.99 -18.06 -1.12
CA ARG A 235 3.83 -17.29 -0.61
C ARG A 235 3.95 -16.96 0.87
N ASN A 236 5.06 -16.33 1.21
CA ASN A 236 5.41 -15.98 2.58
C ASN A 236 5.06 -14.52 2.92
N ILE A 237 4.94 -14.24 4.21
CA ILE A 237 4.83 -12.87 4.74
C ILE A 237 6.10 -12.58 5.53
N ARG A 238 6.93 -11.69 4.99
CA ARG A 238 8.15 -11.18 5.62
C ARG A 238 7.86 -9.80 6.21
N LEU A 239 8.24 -9.57 7.46
CA LEU A 239 8.01 -8.29 8.13
C LEU A 239 9.28 -7.43 8.04
N ILE A 240 9.16 -6.19 7.58
CA ILE A 240 10.32 -5.29 7.50
C ILE A 240 10.76 -4.91 8.93
N LYS A 241 12.09 -4.90 9.15
CA LYS A 241 12.72 -4.50 10.40
C LYS A 241 12.59 -2.98 10.56
N SER A 242 12.25 -2.55 11.77
CA SER A 242 12.18 -1.14 12.16
C SER A 242 13.35 -0.87 13.13
N PRO A 243 13.98 0.32 13.10
CA PRO A 243 13.77 1.44 12.18
C PRO A 243 14.33 1.18 10.76
N VAL A 244 13.96 2.03 9.81
CA VAL A 244 14.54 2.11 8.45
C VAL A 244 14.78 3.56 8.07
N GLU A 245 15.42 3.78 6.92
CA GLU A 245 15.46 5.08 6.26
C GLU A 245 14.59 5.04 4.99
N ILE A 246 13.65 5.98 4.86
CA ILE A 246 12.85 6.16 3.65
C ILE A 246 13.29 7.47 3.01
N ALA A 247 13.85 7.39 1.79
CA ALA A 247 14.23 8.55 0.98
C ALA A 247 15.18 9.57 1.68
N GLY A 248 16.12 9.09 2.50
CA GLY A 248 17.02 9.97 3.28
C GLY A 248 16.45 10.40 4.65
N HIS A 249 15.33 9.82 5.09
CA HIS A 249 14.69 10.17 6.36
C HIS A 249 14.54 8.94 7.29
N PRO A 250 15.20 8.94 8.46
CA PRO A 250 15.01 7.90 9.47
C PRO A 250 13.56 7.86 9.96
N THR A 251 12.98 6.67 9.99
CA THR A 251 11.60 6.43 10.42
C THR A 251 11.47 5.08 11.14
N ASN A 252 10.38 4.92 11.89
CA ASN A 252 9.99 3.67 12.51
C ASN A 252 8.48 3.45 12.31
N ILE A 253 8.01 2.21 12.44
CA ILE A 253 6.60 1.89 12.18
C ILE A 253 5.66 2.62 13.15
N GLU A 254 6.10 3.00 14.34
CA GLU A 254 5.31 3.73 15.33
C GLU A 254 5.09 5.20 14.91
N ALA A 255 6.07 5.82 14.28
CA ALA A 255 6.02 7.19 13.79
C ALA A 255 5.36 7.32 12.39
N ASP A 256 5.26 6.22 11.64
CA ASP A 256 4.72 6.18 10.28
C ASP A 256 3.26 5.67 10.25
N GLU A 257 2.37 6.36 9.53
CA GLU A 257 0.98 5.95 9.29
C GLU A 257 0.83 5.21 7.94
N SER A 258 1.85 5.20 7.08
CA SER A 258 1.80 4.49 5.81
C SER A 258 1.92 2.98 5.99
N ASN A 259 1.08 2.23 5.27
CA ASN A 259 1.15 0.79 5.20
C ASN A 259 1.38 0.41 3.73
N TRP A 260 2.45 -0.33 3.47
CA TRP A 260 2.81 -0.73 2.11
C TRP A 260 3.53 -2.07 2.08
N ILE A 261 3.52 -2.69 0.90
CA ILE A 261 4.14 -3.99 0.66
C ILE A 261 4.93 -3.97 -0.65
N VAL A 262 5.93 -4.85 -0.75
CA VAL A 262 6.61 -5.14 -2.03
C VAL A 262 6.66 -6.65 -2.26
N SER A 263 6.58 -7.08 -3.52
CA SER A 263 6.62 -8.51 -3.88
C SER A 263 8.02 -9.08 -3.95
N GLU A 264 8.13 -10.38 -3.69
CA GLU A 264 9.36 -11.15 -3.83
C GLU A 264 9.01 -12.55 -4.39
N PRO A 265 9.42 -12.91 -5.62
CA PRO A 265 10.01 -12.06 -6.67
C PRO A 265 8.97 -11.17 -7.41
N GLY A 266 9.47 -10.21 -8.19
CA GLY A 266 8.72 -9.38 -9.14
C GLY A 266 8.57 -7.91 -8.75
N ASN A 267 8.01 -7.10 -9.66
CA ASN A 267 8.10 -5.64 -9.65
C ASN A 267 6.88 -4.91 -9.05
N ILE A 268 6.19 -5.55 -8.11
CA ILE A 268 4.94 -5.03 -7.55
C ILE A 268 5.21 -4.32 -6.23
N PHE A 269 4.87 -3.04 -6.19
CA PHE A 269 4.71 -2.25 -4.98
C PHE A 269 3.21 -2.06 -4.70
N CYS A 270 2.74 -2.19 -3.45
CA CYS A 270 1.36 -1.85 -3.11
C CYS A 270 1.23 -0.92 -1.91
N PHE A 271 0.34 0.06 -2.04
CA PHE A 271 -0.24 0.80 -0.93
C PHE A 271 -1.36 -0.02 -0.28
N MET A 272 -1.42 0.01 1.05
CA MET A 272 -2.44 -0.65 1.87
C MET A 272 -3.15 0.40 2.72
N ASP A 273 -4.48 0.43 2.71
CA ASP A 273 -5.26 1.33 3.56
C ASP A 273 -5.24 0.93 5.05
N LYS A 274 -5.28 -0.39 5.31
CA LYS A 274 -5.31 -0.96 6.66
C LYS A 274 -3.94 -1.50 7.11
N PRO A 275 -3.57 -1.28 8.38
CA PRO A 275 -2.36 -1.85 8.94
C PRO A 275 -2.44 -3.38 9.06
N TYR A 276 -1.27 -4.00 9.14
CA TYR A 276 -1.03 -5.41 9.46
C TYR A 276 -1.34 -5.71 10.94
N ALA A 277 -2.63 -5.62 11.27
CA ALA A 277 -3.21 -5.94 12.57
C ALA A 277 -4.30 -7.01 12.43
N LYS A 278 -4.77 -7.58 13.54
CA LYS A 278 -5.89 -8.53 13.52
C LYS A 278 -7.25 -7.84 13.31
N SER A 279 -7.39 -6.56 13.70
CA SER A 279 -8.67 -5.82 13.62
C SER A 279 -9.17 -5.64 12.18
N GLN A 280 -8.27 -5.43 11.20
CA GLN A 280 -8.68 -5.23 9.82
C GLN A 280 -9.46 -6.40 9.23
N ALA A 281 -9.33 -7.62 9.78
CA ALA A 281 -10.12 -8.76 9.30
C ALA A 281 -11.62 -8.49 9.39
N THR A 282 -12.07 -7.77 10.44
CA THR A 282 -13.46 -7.36 10.68
C THR A 282 -13.87 -6.04 10.03
N GLU A 283 -12.91 -5.28 9.50
CA GLU A 283 -13.11 -4.01 8.79
C GLU A 283 -13.18 -4.25 7.27
N PRO A 284 -13.70 -3.32 6.45
CA PRO A 284 -13.43 -3.36 5.02
C PRO A 284 -11.99 -2.91 4.73
N ALA A 285 -11.45 -3.22 3.54
CA ALA A 285 -10.08 -2.83 3.17
C ALA A 285 -9.85 -2.71 1.65
N LEU A 286 -8.83 -1.94 1.27
CA LEU A 286 -8.41 -1.57 -0.08
C LEU A 286 -6.88 -1.60 -0.23
N ALA A 287 -6.40 -2.25 -1.27
CA ALA A 287 -4.99 -2.26 -1.66
C ALA A 287 -4.84 -1.90 -3.13
N ILE A 288 -3.82 -1.10 -3.43
CA ILE A 288 -3.50 -0.63 -4.77
C ILE A 288 -2.06 -1.05 -5.06
N CYS A 289 -1.91 -2.02 -5.96
CA CYS A 289 -0.65 -2.60 -6.36
C CYS A 289 -0.26 -2.10 -7.75
N ILE A 290 0.86 -1.37 -7.85
CA ILE A 290 1.42 -0.84 -9.10
C ILE A 290 2.51 -1.81 -9.57
N ASP A 291 2.42 -2.28 -10.81
CA ASP A 291 3.47 -3.11 -11.44
C ASP A 291 4.42 -2.19 -12.23
N LYS A 292 5.40 -1.63 -11.54
CA LYS A 292 6.44 -0.76 -12.11
C LYS A 292 7.76 -0.98 -11.39
N ASP A 293 8.74 -1.40 -12.17
CA ASP A 293 10.13 -1.67 -11.79
C ASP A 293 10.81 -0.53 -11.03
N THR A 294 10.70 0.71 -11.50
CA THR A 294 11.36 1.87 -10.85
C THR A 294 10.81 2.13 -9.45
N ILE A 295 9.49 2.13 -9.28
CA ILE A 295 8.82 2.26 -7.96
C ILE A 295 9.24 1.08 -7.07
N PHE A 296 9.12 -0.15 -7.57
CA PHE A 296 9.48 -1.34 -6.83
C PHE A 296 10.94 -1.31 -6.35
N ALA A 297 11.89 -0.93 -7.19
CA ALA A 297 13.30 -0.88 -6.85
C ALA A 297 13.57 0.07 -5.66
N ARG A 298 12.90 1.23 -5.61
CA ARG A 298 13.03 2.20 -4.51
C ARG A 298 12.49 1.65 -3.19
N PHE A 299 11.32 1.00 -3.19
CA PHE A 299 10.73 0.42 -1.97
C PHE A 299 11.37 -0.92 -1.55
N ASN A 300 11.86 -1.73 -2.49
CA ASN A 300 12.56 -2.98 -2.18
C ASN A 300 13.96 -2.73 -1.59
N ALA A 301 14.63 -1.63 -1.95
CA ALA A 301 15.86 -1.20 -1.29
C ALA A 301 15.63 -0.88 0.20
N ILE A 302 14.56 -0.16 0.52
CA ILE A 302 14.12 0.10 1.91
C ILE A 302 13.80 -1.24 2.62
N ALA A 303 13.11 -2.14 1.93
CA ALA A 303 12.72 -3.45 2.44
C ALA A 303 13.87 -4.49 2.50
N ALA A 304 15.13 -4.10 2.29
CA ALA A 304 16.28 -5.01 2.36
C ALA A 304 16.47 -5.59 3.78
N GLN A 305 16.14 -4.82 4.83
CA GLN A 305 16.19 -5.30 6.21
C GLN A 305 14.86 -5.93 6.62
N ILE A 306 14.80 -7.25 6.65
CA ILE A 306 13.69 -8.02 7.21
C ILE A 306 13.95 -8.28 8.70
N LEU A 307 12.88 -8.38 9.50
CA LEU A 307 12.94 -8.94 10.85
C LEU A 307 13.43 -10.39 10.74
N ALA A 308 14.74 -10.56 10.91
CA ALA A 308 15.32 -11.83 11.29
C ALA A 308 14.92 -12.11 12.72
N ASP A 309 13.70 -12.64 12.87
CA ASP A 309 13.32 -13.49 13.98
C ASP A 309 14.50 -14.45 14.27
N ASN A 310 15.03 -14.41 15.50
CA ASN A 310 16.36 -14.88 15.93
C ASN A 310 17.10 -15.86 14.98
N ILE A 311 18.23 -15.41 14.42
CA ILE A 311 19.15 -16.29 13.70
C ILE A 311 19.77 -17.28 14.70
N PHE A 312 19.28 -18.52 14.69
CA PHE A 312 19.97 -19.64 15.30
C PHE A 312 20.91 -20.26 14.27
N THR A 313 22.20 -19.99 14.36
CA THR A 313 23.24 -20.76 13.67
C THR A 313 23.35 -22.13 14.33
N PHE A 314 22.80 -23.15 13.68
CA PHE A 314 22.99 -24.54 14.06
C PHE A 314 24.09 -25.18 13.23
N ASP A 315 25.02 -25.85 13.88
CA ASP A 315 26.01 -26.69 13.21
C ASP A 315 25.32 -27.96 12.66
N TYR A 316 25.40 -28.18 11.35
CA TYR A 316 24.62 -29.21 10.63
C TYR A 316 24.81 -30.64 11.19
N PRO A 317 26.03 -31.09 11.56
CA PRO A 317 26.25 -32.39 12.18
C PRO A 317 25.64 -32.54 13.59
N GLN A 318 25.40 -31.42 14.30
CA GLN A 318 24.80 -31.43 15.65
C GLN A 318 23.27 -31.50 15.60
N LEU A 319 22.65 -30.94 14.56
CA LEU A 319 21.20 -31.02 14.35
C LEU A 319 20.71 -32.47 14.19
N GLN A 320 21.45 -33.29 13.43
CA GLN A 320 21.11 -34.71 13.24
C GLN A 320 21.25 -35.53 14.52
N ARG A 321 22.23 -35.21 15.38
CA ARG A 321 22.46 -35.91 16.66
C ARG A 321 21.48 -35.51 17.76
N ASN A 322 21.05 -34.24 17.80
CA ASN A 322 20.20 -33.69 18.86
C ASN A 322 18.71 -33.57 18.49
N ALA A 323 18.27 -34.17 17.38
CA ALA A 323 16.87 -34.17 16.96
C ALA A 323 15.91 -34.79 18.01
N GLY A 324 16.40 -35.66 18.90
CA GLY A 324 15.64 -36.22 20.01
C GLY A 324 15.63 -35.41 21.31
N THR A 325 16.44 -34.35 21.42
CA THR A 325 16.61 -33.54 22.65
C THR A 325 16.27 -32.06 22.49
N LEU A 326 16.05 -31.58 21.26
CA LEU A 326 15.43 -30.29 21.02
C LEU A 326 13.97 -30.31 21.53
N LEU A 327 13.61 -29.29 22.31
CA LEU A 327 12.31 -29.12 22.97
C LEU A 327 11.12 -29.43 22.03
N PRO A 328 9.99 -29.99 22.53
CA PRO A 328 8.86 -30.50 21.73
C PRO A 328 8.03 -29.43 20.99
N THR A 329 8.64 -28.29 20.67
CA THR A 329 8.00 -27.09 20.12
C THR A 329 8.66 -26.60 18.82
N VAL A 330 9.74 -27.24 18.34
CA VAL A 330 10.43 -26.87 17.09
C VAL A 330 10.01 -27.78 15.94
N GLU A 331 9.26 -27.22 14.97
CA GLU A 331 8.80 -27.91 13.75
C GLU A 331 9.79 -27.68 12.59
N VAL A 332 10.70 -28.62 12.32
CA VAL A 332 11.73 -28.48 11.26
C VAL A 332 11.15 -28.76 9.86
N VAL A 333 10.52 -27.74 9.27
CA VAL A 333 10.07 -27.79 7.87
C VAL A 333 11.28 -27.74 6.93
N HIS A 334 11.51 -28.84 6.19
CA HIS A 334 12.55 -28.91 5.16
C HIS A 334 12.02 -28.35 3.83
N GLN A 335 12.64 -27.30 3.29
CA GLN A 335 12.39 -26.82 1.92
C GLN A 335 13.66 -26.97 1.07
N ARG A 336 13.51 -27.58 -0.12
CA ARG A 336 14.49 -27.57 -1.21
C ARG A 336 14.11 -26.49 -2.19
N ASP A 337 15.06 -25.63 -2.53
CA ASP A 337 15.02 -24.72 -3.68
C ASP A 337 16.22 -25.08 -4.58
N ALA A 338 16.11 -24.83 -5.89
CA ALA A 338 17.19 -25.08 -6.85
C ALA A 338 18.45 -24.26 -6.52
N ASN A 339 18.29 -23.08 -5.90
CA ASN A 339 19.38 -22.19 -5.51
C ASN A 339 19.67 -22.15 -3.99
N PHE A 340 18.82 -22.76 -3.15
CA PHE A 340 19.04 -22.85 -1.69
C PHE A 340 18.85 -24.30 -1.22
N LYS A 341 19.95 -24.96 -0.83
CA LYS A 341 19.92 -26.41 -0.55
C LYS A 341 19.11 -26.80 0.68
N PHE A 342 19.00 -25.93 1.70
CA PHE A 342 18.14 -26.13 2.89
C PHE A 342 17.64 -24.81 3.48
N GLY A 343 16.49 -24.86 4.16
CA GLY A 343 15.93 -23.81 5.02
C GLY A 343 15.12 -24.43 6.15
N VAL A 344 15.11 -23.81 7.33
CA VAL A 344 14.38 -24.30 8.52
C VAL A 344 13.48 -23.20 9.09
N CYS A 345 12.18 -23.48 9.19
CA CYS A 345 11.20 -22.61 9.86
C CYS A 345 11.14 -22.90 11.38
N VAL A 346 11.96 -22.23 12.20
CA VAL A 346 11.87 -22.39 13.67
C VAL A 346 10.65 -21.62 14.19
N LYS A 347 9.77 -22.27 14.98
CA LYS A 347 8.58 -21.67 15.60
C LYS A 347 8.69 -21.72 17.12
N ASN A 348 9.38 -20.77 17.74
CA ASN A 348 9.51 -20.74 19.20
C ASN A 348 8.22 -20.30 19.91
N PHE A 349 8.11 -20.61 21.22
CA PHE A 349 6.97 -20.30 22.10
C PHE A 349 6.56 -18.81 22.14
N LEU A 350 7.47 -17.91 21.74
CA LEU A 350 7.25 -16.45 21.61
C LEU A 350 6.62 -16.02 20.27
N GLY A 351 6.36 -16.96 19.35
CA GLY A 351 5.74 -16.68 18.04
C GLY A 351 6.67 -15.94 17.07
N VAL A 352 7.93 -16.36 17.05
CA VAL A 352 9.08 -15.81 16.31
C VAL A 352 9.48 -16.86 15.25
N THR A 353 9.46 -16.49 13.97
CA THR A 353 9.62 -17.36 12.78
C THR A 353 10.93 -17.05 12.04
N ALA A 354 12.03 -17.69 12.43
CA ALA A 354 13.36 -17.39 11.89
C ALA A 354 13.54 -17.75 10.41
N MET A 355 14.23 -16.91 9.64
CA MET A 355 14.68 -17.25 8.28
C MET A 355 15.97 -16.52 7.87
N LYS A 356 17.13 -17.15 8.14
CA LYS A 356 18.34 -17.04 7.31
C LYS A 356 19.25 -18.23 7.58
N ILE A 357 19.68 -18.92 6.53
CA ILE A 357 20.84 -19.81 6.57
C ILE A 357 21.91 -19.15 5.70
N VAL A 358 23.06 -18.86 6.31
CA VAL A 358 24.30 -18.60 5.57
C VAL A 358 25.04 -19.92 5.54
N VAL A 359 25.13 -20.54 4.37
CA VAL A 359 26.13 -21.59 4.15
C VAL A 359 27.45 -20.84 4.00
N GLY A 360 28.38 -21.04 4.93
CA GLY A 360 29.77 -20.69 4.67
C GLY A 360 30.32 -21.69 3.65
N ASP A 361 31.00 -21.19 2.62
CA ASP A 361 31.73 -22.05 1.69
C ASP A 361 32.92 -22.69 2.43
N ASN A 362 32.69 -23.87 2.99
CA ASN A 362 33.77 -24.76 3.38
C ASN A 362 34.30 -25.45 2.12
N THR A 363 35.52 -25.06 1.75
CA THR A 363 36.46 -25.89 0.98
C THR A 363 36.61 -27.28 1.57
#